data_AF-A0A6L5XCK6-F1
#
_entry.id   AF-A0A6L5XCK6-F1
#
_cell.length_a   1.000
_cell.length_b   1.000
_cell.length_c   1.000
_cell.angle_alpha   90.00
_cell.angle_beta   90.00
_cell.angle_gamma   90.00
#
_symmetry.space_group_name_H-M   'P 1'
#
loop_
_entity.id
_entity.type
_entity.pdbx_description
1 polymer ?
#
loop_
_entity_poly.entity_id
_entity_poly.type
_entity_poly.pdbx_seq_one_letter_code
_entity_poly.pdbx_strand_id
1 'polypeptide(L)' 'MDYRSFIKKLENDGIVYIYDDYEDAIVKFVSSKVAGNTQAWIKRKGRKEREIPQSEPIVLDIMMGGEEVNKNFYDNY' A
#
# COMPACT_ATOMS: atom_id res chain seq x y z
N MET A 1 5.79 -1.93 9.84
CA MET A 1 4.63 -2.76 10.31
C MET A 1 4.95 -4.23 10.08
N ASP A 2 4.54 -5.18 10.94
CA ASP A 2 4.77 -6.61 10.66
C ASP A 2 3.71 -7.20 9.69
N TYR A 3 4.07 -8.28 8.99
CA TYR A 3 3.20 -8.92 7.97
C TYR A 3 1.86 -9.41 8.53
N ARG A 4 1.81 -9.94 9.77
CA ARG A 4 0.55 -10.44 10.35
C ARG A 4 -0.40 -9.30 10.66
N SER A 5 0.14 -8.19 11.16
CA SER A 5 -0.60 -6.97 11.42
C SER A 5 -1.16 -6.37 10.13
N PHE A 6 -0.38 -6.37 9.04
CA PHE A 6 -0.83 -5.96 7.71
C PHE A 6 -2.03 -6.79 7.23
N ILE A 7 -1.91 -8.13 7.23
CA ILE A 7 -2.98 -9.02 6.75
C ILE A 7 -4.27 -8.81 7.55
N LYS A 8 -4.18 -8.75 8.89
CA LYS A 8 -5.35 -8.51 9.74
C LYS A 8 -6.05 -7.19 9.43
N LYS A 9 -5.30 -6.11 9.24
CA LYS A 9 -5.88 -4.81 8.87
C LYS A 9 -6.53 -4.87 7.51
N LEU A 10 -5.86 -5.49 6.54
CA LEU A 10 -6.39 -5.62 5.20
C LEU A 10 -7.67 -6.49 5.14
N GLU A 11 -7.78 -7.52 5.97
CA GLU A 11 -9.00 -8.33 6.13
C GLU A 11 -10.15 -7.55 6.78
N ASN A 12 -9.84 -6.78 7.83
CA ASN A 12 -10.82 -6.02 8.61
C ASN A 12 -11.31 -4.77 7.86
N ASP A 13 -10.37 -3.91 7.47
CA ASP A 13 -10.63 -2.57 6.95
C ASP A 13 -10.72 -2.54 5.42
N GLY A 14 -10.23 -3.58 4.75
CA GLY A 14 -10.25 -3.72 3.29
C GLY A 14 -9.25 -2.82 2.56
N ILE A 15 -8.56 -1.91 3.27
CA ILE A 15 -7.61 -0.96 2.68
C ILE A 15 -6.48 -0.63 3.66
N VAL A 16 -5.26 -0.51 3.15
CA VAL A 16 -4.07 -0.09 3.90
C VAL A 16 -3.23 0.83 3.03
N TYR A 17 -2.66 1.88 3.60
CA TYR A 17 -1.72 2.79 2.93
C TYR A 17 -0.37 2.71 3.63
N ILE A 18 0.70 2.46 2.88
CA ILE A 18 2.06 2.36 3.42
C ILE A 18 2.95 3.35 2.68
N TYR A 19 3.51 4.29 3.42
CA TYR A 19 4.50 5.25 2.93
C TYR A 19 5.91 4.75 3.25
N ASP A 20 6.82 4.93 2.29
CA ASP A 20 8.25 4.70 2.49
C ASP A 20 9.00 5.95 2.04
N ASP A 21 9.84 6.48 2.93
CA ASP A 21 10.59 7.71 2.73
C ASP A 21 11.85 7.51 1.88
N TYR A 22 12.38 6.28 1.84
CA TYR A 22 13.51 5.92 0.99
C TYR A 22 13.09 5.80 -0.48
N GLU A 23 11.97 5.12 -0.75
CA GLU A 23 11.36 5.00 -2.08
C GLU A 23 10.59 6.26 -2.52
N ASP A 24 10.37 7.22 -1.61
CA ASP A 24 9.54 8.43 -1.77
C ASP A 24 8.18 8.10 -2.41
N ALA A 25 7.52 7.07 -1.90
CA ALA A 25 6.31 6.50 -2.48
C ALA A 25 5.30 6.03 -1.43
N ILE A 26 4.02 6.09 -1.77
CA ILE A 26 2.95 5.43 -1.02
C ILE A 26 2.38 4.29 -1.85
N VAL A 27 2.21 3.12 -1.23
CA VAL A 27 1.44 2.02 -1.80
C VAL A 27 0.12 1.86 -1.05
N LYS A 28 -0.97 1.95 -1.81
CA LYS A 28 -2.33 1.63 -1.38
C LYS A 28 -2.60 0.17 -1.69
N PHE A 29 -2.96 -0.63 -0.69
CA PHE A 29 -3.42 -2.01 -0.83
C PHE A 29 -4.92 -2.05 -0.62
N VAL A 30 -5.65 -2.73 -1.51
CA VAL A 30 -7.10 -2.93 -1.36
C VAL A 30 -7.40 -4.42 -1.47
N SER A 31 -8.11 -4.97 -0.48
CA SER A 31 -8.61 -6.33 -0.53
C SER A 31 -9.87 -6.41 -1.37
N SER A 32 -9.84 -7.24 -2.40
CA SER A 32 -11.05 -7.64 -3.11
C SER A 32 -11.68 -8.83 -2.39
N LYS A 33 -12.66 -8.55 -1.52
CA LYS A 33 -13.43 -9.61 -0.84
C LYS A 33 -14.15 -10.56 -1.82
N VAL A 34 -14.39 -10.11 -3.07
CA VAL A 34 -15.09 -10.89 -4.10
C VAL A 34 -14.13 -11.79 -4.87
N ALA A 35 -12.92 -11.32 -5.19
CA ALA A 35 -11.96 -12.09 -5.99
C ALA A 35 -10.90 -12.81 -5.13
N GLY A 36 -10.89 -12.59 -3.81
CA GLY A 36 -9.93 -13.20 -2.90
C GLY A 36 -8.48 -12.76 -3.13
N ASN A 37 -8.27 -11.70 -3.92
CA ASN A 37 -6.97 -11.13 -4.21
C ASN A 37 -6.85 -9.73 -3.59
N THR A 38 -5.61 -9.29 -3.42
CA THR A 38 -5.30 -7.91 -3.03
C THR A 38 -4.75 -7.19 -4.26
N GLN A 39 -5.14 -5.94 -4.45
CA GLN A 39 -4.61 -5.07 -5.50
C GLN A 39 -3.72 -4.00 -4.87
N ALA A 40 -2.72 -3.53 -5.61
CA ALA A 40 -1.78 -2.51 -5.16
C ALA A 40 -1.76 -1.34 -6.15
N TRP A 41 -1.69 -0.13 -5.61
CA TRP A 41 -1.51 1.10 -6.39
C TRP A 41 -0.39 1.91 -5.78
N ILE A 42 0.47 2.48 -6.62
CA ILE A 42 1.56 3.34 -6.19
C ILE A 42 1.25 4.80 -6.52
N LYS A 43 1.54 5.67 -5.55
CA LYS A 43 1.53 7.12 -5.68
C LYS A 43 2.93 7.66 -5.39
N ARG A 44 3.45 8.51 -6.27
CA ARG A 44 4.74 9.21 -6.12
C ARG A 44 4.55 10.68 -6.41
N LYS A 45 5.35 11.55 -5.79
CA LYS A 45 5.29 13.00 -6.01
C LYS A 45 5.42 13.33 -7.50
N GLY A 46 4.53 14.19 -7.98
CA GLY A 46 4.50 14.63 -9.39
C GLY A 46 4.09 13.55 -10.39
N ARG A 47 3.66 12.35 -9.95
CA ARG A 47 3.16 11.28 -10.83
C ARG A 47 1.71 10.94 -10.50
N LYS A 48 0.95 10.56 -11.53
CA LYS A 48 -0.39 10.00 -11.32
C LYS A 48 -0.30 8.64 -10.63
N GLU A 49 -1.28 8.36 -9.77
CA GLU A 49 -1.50 7.03 -9.22
C GLU A 49 -1.62 6.01 -10.36
N ARG A 50 -0.99 4.84 -10.20
CA ARG A 50 -1.15 3.71 -11.12
C ARG A 50 -1.27 2.40 -10.35
N GLU A 51 -2.02 1.46 -10.91
CA GLU A 51 -2.04 0.08 -10.43
C GLU A 51 -0.69 -0.59 -10.71
N ILE A 52 -0.24 -1.41 -9.78
CA ILE A 52 1.01 -2.16 -9.88
C ILE A 52 0.84 -3.62 -9.46
N PRO A 53 1.55 -4.56 -10.12
CA PRO A 53 1.61 -5.94 -9.65
C PRO A 53 2.23 -6.01 -8.25
N GLN A 54 1.70 -6.87 -7.39
CA GLN A 54 2.31 -7.11 -6.07
C GLN A 54 3.71 -7.72 -6.14
N SER A 55 4.05 -8.35 -7.26
CA SER A 55 5.38 -8.90 -7.51
C SER A 55 6.41 -7.84 -7.91
N GLU A 56 6.02 -6.57 -8.09
CA GLU A 56 6.97 -5.49 -8.35
C GLU A 56 7.84 -5.28 -7.09
N PRO A 57 9.19 -5.30 -7.19
CA PRO A 57 10.08 -5.30 -6.02
C PRO A 57 9.78 -4.21 -4.98
N ILE A 58 9.44 -3.01 -5.47
CA ILE A 58 9.08 -1.88 -4.62
C ILE A 58 7.91 -2.16 -3.67
N VAL A 59 6.97 -3.03 -4.05
CA VAL A 59 5.86 -3.40 -3.17
C VAL A 59 6.39 -4.13 -1.94
N LEU A 60 7.32 -5.06 -2.15
CA LEU A 60 7.93 -5.81 -1.06
C LEU A 60 8.79 -4.88 -0.18
N ASP A 61 9.57 -3.99 -0.79
CA ASP A 61 10.42 -3.04 -0.06
C ASP A 61 9.57 -2.15 0.85
N ILE A 62 8.50 -1.56 0.31
CA ILE A 62 7.57 -0.72 1.07
C ILE A 62 6.81 -1.52 2.13
N MET A 63 6.40 -2.76 1.86
CA MET A 63 5.75 -3.60 2.87
C MET A 63 6.67 -3.94 4.06
N MET A 64 7.99 -4.06 3.82
CA MET A 64 8.97 -4.40 4.85
C MET A 64 9.50 -3.17 5.60
N GLY A 65 9.75 -2.07 4.89
CA GLY A 65 10.40 -0.86 5.42
C GLY A 65 9.45 0.28 5.76
N GLY A 66 8.28 0.31 5.12
CA GLY A 66 7.38 1.45 5.20
C GLY A 66 6.54 1.53 6.48
N GLU A 67 5.99 2.72 6.67
CA GLU A 67 5.10 3.07 7.76
C GLU A 67 3.66 3.21 7.27
N GLU A 68 2.72 2.72 8.06
CA GLU A 68 1.30 2.88 7.74
C GLU A 68 0.88 4.34 7.91
N VAL A 69 0.18 4.86 6.91
CA VAL A 69 -0.35 6.21 6.91
C VAL A 69 -1.86 6.19 6.76
N ASN A 70 -2.52 7.28 7.16
CA ASN A 70 -3.96 7.41 6.99
C ASN A 70 -4.33 7.91 5.58
N LYS A 71 -5.62 7.80 5.24
CA LYS A 71 -6.16 8.28 3.96
C LYS A 71 -5.90 9.77 3.72
N ASN A 72 -5.93 10.61 4.76
CA ASN A 72 -5.68 12.04 4.61
C ASN A 72 -4.25 12.34 4.15
N PHE A 73 -3.26 11.62 4.69
CA PHE A 73 -1.88 11.69 4.20
C PHE A 73 -1.80 11.22 2.75
N TYR A 74 -2.43 10.10 2.43
CA TYR A 74 -2.49 9.56 1.06
C TYR A 74 -3.06 10.54 0.04
N ASP A 75 -4.20 11.17 0.35
CA ASP A 75 -4.89 12.07 -0.56
C ASP A 75 -4.07 13.34 -0.84
N ASN A 76 -3.35 13.85 0.17
CA ASN A 76 -2.55 15.07 0.09
C ASN A 76 -1.10 14.87 -0.40
N TYR A 77 -0.64 13.62 -0.51
CA TYR A 77 0.69 13.27 -1.02
C TYR A 77 0.87 13.60 -2.51
#